data_AF-A0A1Y2GQL3-F1
#
_entry.id   AF-A0A1Y2GQL3-F1
#
_cell.length_a   1.000
_cell.length_b   1.000
_cell.length_c   1.000
_cell.angle_alpha   90.00
_cell.angle_beta   90.00
_cell.angle_gamma   90.00
#
_symmetry.space_group_name_H-M   'P 1'
#
loop_
_entity.id
_entity.type
_entity.pdbx_description
1 polymer ?
#
loop_
_entity_poly.entity_id
_entity_poly.type
_entity_poly.pdbx_seq_one_letter_code
_entity_poly.pdbx_strand_id
1 'polypeptide(L)'
;MDGDAEEEETEEETPLSIATKARRNSPITYAQLLSANKREFDYAVALLIREADLALNRTEVYSVTNKNQTAPSGDIHDYLSLSKYYWPNPKTENQLPYIRRDGHINPEIETVRDYRLLRTMIREVHMMGMAYHFTGDKRYADKCAMRLKEWFLDEATYMNPNINYGSLQKGQKLGARTGVLDMFTIFRVFDALHYLKQEPTWPKDLIPNLQAWFTRYIKWLETSVLAKQERRGNNNHGTYFDVQIIGIYLFLGRVDDARDVAESALTNRIDLQITGKGEQPEELERKTSWYYSVFNLQAMMTLARWGDDLGVDMWHHKGPQGQSIKKAIDFMLPYALKGGEGWPVPNIKGFPMGDYLKCLQIAWNIYGDEKYLDAIAQLEPQIQREMDAGNLKTISTFLCDISTLLEANKRGGQGLIWHWCLT
;
A
#
# COMPACT_ATOMS: atom_id res chain seq x y z
N MET A 1 42.97 -43.39 -13.93
CA MET A 1 41.83 -43.41 -13.00
C MET A 1 41.91 -42.11 -12.27
N ASP A 2 41.05 -41.18 -12.64
CA ASP A 2 40.54 -40.06 -11.85
C ASP A 2 39.74 -39.23 -12.86
N GLY A 3 38.42 -39.45 -12.83
CA GLY A 3 37.44 -38.69 -13.58
C GLY A 3 36.78 -37.74 -12.61
N ASP A 4 37.00 -36.45 -12.83
CA ASP A 4 36.32 -35.37 -12.14
C ASP A 4 34.83 -35.40 -12.48
N ALA A 5 33.99 -35.55 -11.45
CA ALA A 5 32.55 -35.31 -11.55
C ALA A 5 32.30 -33.85 -11.13
N GLU A 6 32.05 -32.99 -12.11
CA GLU A 6 31.43 -31.68 -11.86
C GLU A 6 29.98 -31.91 -11.44
N GLU A 7 29.63 -31.51 -10.21
CA GLU A 7 28.24 -31.37 -9.77
C GLU A 7 27.62 -30.18 -10.51
N GLU A 8 26.74 -30.48 -11.46
CA GLU A 8 25.84 -29.52 -12.09
C GLU A 8 24.84 -29.01 -11.04
N GLU A 9 24.98 -27.75 -10.61
CA GLU A 9 23.95 -27.03 -9.86
C GLU A 9 22.71 -26.86 -10.76
N THR A 10 21.68 -27.67 -10.51
CA THR A 10 20.38 -27.51 -11.16
C THR A 10 19.67 -26.28 -10.57
N GLU A 11 19.55 -25.19 -11.34
CA GLU A 11 18.67 -24.05 -11.02
C GLU A 11 17.23 -24.55 -10.78
N GLU A 12 16.66 -24.32 -9.59
CA GLU A 12 15.27 -24.68 -9.27
C GLU A 12 14.31 -23.77 -10.09
N GLU A 13 13.60 -24.35 -11.08
CA GLU A 13 12.71 -23.61 -11.98
C GLU A 13 11.47 -23.04 -11.26
N THR A 14 11.13 -21.76 -11.51
CA THR A 14 9.92 -21.14 -10.95
C THR A 14 8.65 -21.64 -11.66
N PRO A 15 7.49 -21.71 -11.00
CA PRO A 15 6.20 -22.16 -11.58
C PRO A 15 5.74 -21.38 -12.81
N LEU A 16 6.06 -20.09 -12.90
CA LEU A 16 5.79 -19.30 -14.09
C LEU A 16 6.78 -19.60 -15.23
N SER A 17 8.04 -19.91 -14.93
CA SER A 17 9.00 -20.40 -15.93
C SER A 17 8.58 -21.76 -16.49
N ILE A 18 8.02 -22.62 -15.64
CA ILE A 18 7.40 -23.91 -16.00
C ILE A 18 6.16 -23.65 -16.87
N ALA A 19 5.30 -22.70 -16.51
CA ALA A 19 4.14 -22.31 -17.33
C ALA A 19 4.54 -21.75 -18.71
N THR A 20 5.65 -21.03 -18.80
CA THR A 20 6.18 -20.43 -20.03
C THR A 20 6.86 -21.47 -20.94
N LYS A 21 7.60 -22.44 -20.38
CA LYS A 21 8.17 -23.59 -21.12
C LYS A 21 7.06 -24.58 -21.57
N ALA A 22 6.01 -24.77 -20.78
CA ALA A 22 4.92 -25.71 -21.04
C ALA A 22 4.07 -25.38 -22.29
N ARG A 23 4.00 -24.12 -22.74
CA ARG A 23 3.31 -23.77 -24.00
C ARG A 23 4.14 -24.03 -25.26
N ARG A 24 5.45 -24.29 -25.14
CA ARG A 24 6.32 -24.52 -26.30
C ARG A 24 6.57 -25.99 -26.64
N ASN A 25 6.47 -26.96 -25.72
CA ASN A 25 6.52 -28.40 -26.03
C ASN A 25 5.98 -29.27 -24.86
N SER A 26 4.86 -29.97 -25.07
CA SER A 26 4.23 -31.03 -24.24
C SER A 26 3.38 -30.64 -23.00
N PRO A 27 2.29 -31.38 -22.70
CA PRO A 27 1.25 -30.97 -21.75
C PRO A 27 1.61 -31.31 -20.31
N ILE A 28 2.02 -30.30 -19.54
CA ILE A 28 1.96 -30.34 -18.08
C ILE A 28 0.49 -30.28 -17.66
N THR A 29 0.07 -31.18 -16.77
CA THR A 29 -1.33 -31.32 -16.34
C THR A 29 -1.72 -30.19 -15.38
N TYR A 30 -2.98 -29.77 -15.38
CA TYR A 30 -3.57 -28.78 -14.46
C TYR A 30 -3.21 -29.03 -12.97
N ALA A 31 -2.98 -30.30 -12.59
CA ALA A 31 -2.52 -30.71 -11.27
C ALA A 31 -1.10 -30.24 -10.91
N GLN A 32 -0.19 -30.12 -11.88
CA GLN A 32 1.19 -29.65 -11.66
C GLN A 32 1.26 -28.12 -11.47
N LEU A 33 0.41 -27.37 -12.18
CA LEU A 33 0.18 -25.93 -11.93
C LEU A 33 -0.41 -25.71 -10.52
N LEU A 34 -1.39 -26.52 -10.12
CA LEU A 34 -1.96 -26.45 -8.77
C LEU A 34 -0.96 -26.82 -7.66
N SER A 35 -0.08 -27.79 -7.87
CA SER A 35 0.93 -28.18 -6.87
C SER A 35 2.05 -27.15 -6.71
N ALA A 36 2.46 -26.52 -7.81
CA ALA A 36 3.46 -25.47 -7.82
C ALA A 36 2.92 -24.20 -7.15
N ASN A 37 1.70 -23.78 -7.52
CA ASN A 37 0.97 -22.70 -6.85
C ASN A 37 0.75 -22.99 -5.36
N LYS A 38 0.54 -24.26 -4.97
CA LYS A 38 0.40 -24.65 -3.57
C LYS A 38 1.71 -24.49 -2.80
N ARG A 39 2.86 -24.90 -3.35
CA ARG A 39 4.17 -24.77 -2.66
C ARG A 39 4.54 -23.31 -2.43
N GLU A 40 4.29 -22.45 -3.43
CA GLU A 40 4.51 -21.00 -3.30
C GLU A 40 3.55 -20.36 -2.30
N PHE A 41 2.27 -20.75 -2.35
CA PHE A 41 1.28 -20.33 -1.37
C PHE A 41 1.70 -20.72 0.06
N ASP A 42 2.08 -21.98 0.28
CA ASP A 42 2.50 -22.47 1.59
C ASP A 42 3.76 -21.73 2.09
N TYR A 43 4.71 -21.43 1.19
CA TYR A 43 5.90 -20.64 1.51
C TYR A 43 5.58 -19.20 1.91
N ALA A 44 4.72 -18.52 1.15
CA ALA A 44 4.32 -17.15 1.43
C ALA A 44 3.47 -17.04 2.72
N VAL A 45 2.60 -18.02 3.00
CA VAL A 45 1.91 -18.13 4.29
C VAL A 45 2.91 -18.34 5.43
N ALA A 46 3.92 -19.20 5.27
CA ALA A 46 4.95 -19.42 6.27
C ALA A 46 5.77 -18.14 6.57
N LEU A 47 6.14 -17.37 5.54
CA LEU A 47 6.82 -16.08 5.71
C LEU A 47 5.94 -15.05 6.44
N LEU A 48 4.66 -14.97 6.06
CA LEU A 48 3.68 -14.09 6.73
C LEU A 48 3.56 -14.45 8.22
N ILE A 49 3.43 -15.73 8.55
CA ILE A 49 3.34 -16.21 9.94
C ILE A 49 4.61 -15.88 10.71
N ARG A 50 5.80 -16.08 10.10
CA ARG A 50 7.08 -15.71 10.74
C ARG A 50 7.14 -14.22 11.10
N GLU A 51 6.70 -13.34 10.20
CA GLU A 51 6.66 -11.90 10.47
C GLU A 51 5.60 -11.53 11.52
N ALA A 52 4.45 -12.23 11.52
CA ALA A 52 3.45 -12.09 12.56
C ALA A 52 3.98 -12.53 13.93
N ASP A 53 4.79 -13.59 14.00
CA ASP A 53 5.46 -14.02 15.24
C ASP A 53 6.47 -12.98 15.73
N LEU A 54 7.23 -12.36 14.81
CA LEU A 54 8.12 -11.25 15.16
C LEU A 54 7.33 -10.07 15.71
N ALA A 55 6.19 -9.71 15.11
CA ALA A 55 5.30 -8.64 15.56
C ALA A 55 4.65 -8.96 16.92
N LEU A 56 4.19 -10.20 17.11
CA LEU A 56 3.58 -10.70 18.34
C LEU A 56 4.52 -10.50 19.55
N ASN A 57 5.81 -10.79 19.35
CA ASN A 57 6.84 -10.69 20.37
C ASN A 57 7.31 -9.25 20.66
N ARG A 58 6.86 -8.23 19.91
CA ARG A 58 7.24 -6.84 20.17
C ARG A 58 6.58 -6.30 21.43
N THR A 59 7.40 -5.73 22.32
CA THR A 59 6.96 -5.16 23.60
C THR A 59 6.80 -3.64 23.57
N GLU A 60 7.34 -2.94 22.57
CA GLU A 60 7.20 -1.49 22.42
C GLU A 60 5.71 -1.11 22.30
N VAL A 61 5.23 -0.17 23.11
CA VAL A 61 3.88 0.41 23.01
C VAL A 61 3.82 1.34 21.79
N TYR A 62 2.77 1.25 20.98
CA TYR A 62 2.60 2.13 19.82
C TYR A 62 1.63 3.24 20.15
N SER A 63 2.16 4.46 20.30
CA SER A 63 1.35 5.62 20.65
C SER A 63 1.98 6.92 20.15
N VAL A 64 1.13 7.89 19.86
CA VAL A 64 1.53 9.28 19.62
C VAL A 64 2.10 9.92 20.89
N THR A 65 1.85 9.40 22.09
CA THR A 65 2.36 10.00 23.33
C THR A 65 3.82 9.65 23.63
N ASN A 66 4.43 8.78 22.83
CA ASN A 66 5.84 8.38 22.93
C ASN A 66 6.84 9.45 22.45
N LYS A 67 6.36 10.54 21.84
CA LYS A 67 7.22 11.61 21.32
C LYS A 67 7.69 12.55 22.43
N ASN A 68 8.93 13.01 22.32
CA ASN A 68 9.53 13.94 23.28
C ASN A 68 9.23 15.41 22.98
N GLN A 69 8.41 15.70 21.96
CA GLN A 69 8.01 17.04 21.56
C GLN A 69 6.53 17.05 21.19
N THR A 70 5.79 18.05 21.67
CA THR A 70 4.37 18.22 21.35
C THR A 70 4.18 18.96 20.02
N ALA A 71 3.00 18.80 19.43
CA ALA A 71 2.56 19.66 18.34
C ALA A 71 2.37 21.12 18.85
N PRO A 72 2.26 22.11 17.94
CA PRO A 72 1.97 23.50 18.32
C PRO A 72 0.73 23.72 19.21
N SER A 73 -0.21 22.77 19.29
CA SER A 73 -1.33 22.79 20.26
C SER A 73 -0.89 22.67 21.71
N GLY A 74 0.27 22.06 21.96
CA GLY A 74 0.69 21.64 23.30
C GLY A 74 0.08 20.30 23.76
N ASP A 75 -0.84 19.70 22.98
CA ASP A 75 -1.44 18.41 23.31
C ASP A 75 -0.53 17.26 22.83
N ILE A 76 -0.27 16.30 23.73
CA ILE A 76 0.56 15.13 23.45
C ILE A 76 -0.19 14.06 22.63
N HIS A 77 -1.53 14.06 22.67
CA HIS A 77 -2.40 13.16 21.91
C HIS A 77 -2.57 13.58 20.44
N ASP A 78 -2.12 14.78 20.06
CA ASP A 78 -2.11 15.20 18.67
C ASP A 78 -1.01 14.48 17.89
N TYR A 79 -1.38 13.82 16.79
CA TYR A 79 -0.43 13.21 15.87
C TYR A 79 0.48 14.27 15.26
N LEU A 80 1.79 14.02 15.31
CA LEU A 80 2.81 14.89 14.73
C LEU A 80 3.68 14.10 13.76
N SER A 81 3.94 14.65 12.59
CA SER A 81 5.02 14.20 11.72
C SER A 81 5.69 15.41 11.08
N LEU A 82 6.94 15.31 10.66
CA LEU A 82 7.66 16.44 10.04
C LEU A 82 7.72 16.29 8.53
N SER A 83 7.69 17.41 7.81
CA SER A 83 7.83 17.37 6.35
C SER A 83 9.25 16.97 5.95
N LYS A 84 9.33 15.86 5.20
CA LYS A 84 10.59 15.22 4.77
C LYS A 84 11.64 16.14 4.15
N TYR A 85 11.24 17.17 3.40
CA TYR A 85 12.16 18.01 2.61
C TYR A 85 12.33 19.42 3.17
N TYR A 86 11.95 19.67 4.42
CA TYR A 86 12.03 21.00 5.02
C TYR A 86 13.19 21.08 6.02
N TRP A 87 14.03 22.10 5.84
CA TRP A 87 15.29 22.27 6.57
C TRP A 87 15.33 23.62 7.29
N PRO A 88 16.13 23.75 8.37
CA PRO A 88 16.37 25.03 9.03
C PRO A 88 16.78 26.12 8.03
N ASN A 89 16.23 27.32 8.22
CA ASN A 89 16.49 28.45 7.34
C ASN A 89 17.75 29.21 7.78
N PRO A 90 18.88 29.12 7.06
CA PRO A 90 20.12 29.80 7.48
C PRO A 90 20.04 31.33 7.38
N LYS A 91 18.98 31.89 6.77
CA LYS A 91 18.78 33.33 6.61
C LYS A 91 18.10 34.00 7.81
N THR A 92 17.78 33.25 8.86
CA THR A 92 17.05 33.74 10.04
C THR A 92 17.76 33.29 11.31
N GLU A 93 17.82 34.15 12.34
CA GLU A 93 18.55 33.86 13.59
C GLU A 93 18.04 32.60 14.31
N ASN A 94 16.72 32.42 14.36
CA ASN A 94 16.09 31.24 14.98
C ASN A 94 15.93 30.05 14.01
N GLN A 95 16.43 30.17 12.78
CA GLN A 95 16.33 29.18 11.71
C GLN A 95 14.90 28.79 11.29
N LEU A 96 13.92 29.65 11.53
CA LEU A 96 12.51 29.45 11.19
C LEU A 96 11.97 30.56 10.25
N PRO A 97 10.92 30.30 9.46
CA PRO A 97 10.32 28.98 9.22
C PRO A 97 11.26 28.11 8.36
N TYR A 98 11.12 26.79 8.45
CA TYR A 98 11.89 25.88 7.62
C TYR A 98 11.62 26.12 6.13
N ILE A 99 12.63 25.84 5.30
CA ILE A 99 12.59 26.02 3.84
C ILE A 99 12.72 24.67 3.11
N ARG A 100 12.04 24.54 1.96
CA ARG A 100 12.03 23.31 1.16
C ARG A 100 13.36 23.09 0.43
N ARG A 101 13.90 21.87 0.49
CA ARG A 101 15.01 21.35 -0.31
C ARG A 101 14.61 20.02 -0.95
N ASP A 102 13.98 20.09 -2.11
CA ASP A 102 13.34 18.92 -2.74
C ASP A 102 14.34 17.79 -3.06
N GLY A 103 13.95 16.56 -2.72
CA GLY A 103 14.77 15.35 -2.86
C GLY A 103 15.80 15.11 -1.76
N HIS A 104 15.97 16.06 -0.81
CA HIS A 104 16.94 15.95 0.28
C HIS A 104 16.21 15.78 1.62
N ILE A 105 16.22 14.56 2.16
CA ILE A 105 15.51 14.22 3.39
C ILE A 105 16.21 14.85 4.60
N ASN A 106 15.48 15.65 5.38
CA ASN A 106 15.96 16.13 6.68
C ASN A 106 15.87 14.97 7.70
N PRO A 107 17.00 14.51 8.28
CA PRO A 107 17.00 13.39 9.23
C PRO A 107 16.20 13.68 10.52
N GLU A 108 15.92 14.95 10.80
CA GLU A 108 15.07 15.35 11.93
C GLU A 108 13.67 14.75 11.88
N ILE A 109 13.19 14.29 10.72
CA ILE A 109 11.94 13.54 10.62
C ILE A 109 11.88 12.36 11.60
N GLU A 110 13.00 11.73 11.91
CA GLU A 110 13.08 10.61 12.85
C GLU A 110 12.95 11.02 14.33
N THR A 111 13.01 12.32 14.64
CA THR A 111 12.79 12.84 16.00
C THR A 111 11.33 12.81 16.42
N VAL A 112 10.41 12.72 15.45
CA VAL A 112 8.99 12.46 15.72
C VAL A 112 8.63 11.09 15.17
N ARG A 113 8.30 10.17 16.08
CA ARG A 113 8.12 8.76 15.73
C ARG A 113 6.71 8.40 15.32
N ASP A 114 5.72 9.29 15.47
CA ASP A 114 4.30 8.95 15.26
C ASP A 114 4.05 8.36 13.88
N TYR A 115 4.64 8.92 12.80
CA TYR A 115 4.55 8.34 11.45
C TYR A 115 5.05 6.89 11.41
N ARG A 116 6.23 6.65 11.97
CA ARG A 116 6.83 5.30 12.00
C ARG A 116 5.97 4.34 12.82
N LEU A 117 5.54 4.76 14.01
CA LEU A 117 4.74 3.94 14.93
C LEU A 117 3.35 3.64 14.35
N LEU A 118 2.69 4.61 13.71
CA LEU A 118 1.42 4.43 13.01
C LEU A 118 1.56 3.37 11.92
N ARG A 119 2.55 3.53 11.04
CA ARG A 119 2.81 2.60 9.93
C ARG A 119 3.17 1.20 10.42
N THR A 120 3.96 1.11 11.49
CA THR A 120 4.29 -0.16 12.13
C THR A 120 3.04 -0.82 12.72
N MET A 121 2.21 -0.08 13.46
CA MET A 121 0.97 -0.58 14.04
C MET A 121 0.02 -1.11 12.96
N ILE A 122 -0.26 -0.32 11.91
CA ILE A 122 -1.13 -0.74 10.80
C ILE A 122 -0.63 -2.03 10.16
N ARG A 123 0.67 -2.08 9.83
CA ARG A 123 1.29 -3.25 9.19
C ARG A 123 1.20 -4.48 10.09
N GLU A 124 1.53 -4.35 11.37
CA GLU A 124 1.57 -5.47 12.31
C GLU A 124 0.18 -6.00 12.63
N VAL A 125 -0.81 -5.12 12.82
CA VAL A 125 -2.22 -5.52 12.97
C VAL A 125 -2.68 -6.29 11.72
N HIS A 126 -2.31 -5.82 10.53
CA HIS A 126 -2.64 -6.51 9.29
C HIS A 126 -2.00 -7.90 9.18
N MET A 127 -0.68 -7.99 9.38
CA MET A 127 0.04 -9.27 9.34
C MET A 127 -0.48 -10.27 10.35
N MET A 128 -0.68 -9.85 11.61
CA MET A 128 -1.21 -10.72 12.66
C MET A 128 -2.67 -11.10 12.42
N GLY A 129 -3.50 -10.20 11.87
CA GLY A 129 -4.88 -10.53 11.48
C GLY A 129 -4.95 -11.61 10.40
N MET A 130 -4.07 -11.54 9.41
CA MET A 130 -3.94 -12.58 8.37
C MET A 130 -3.36 -13.88 8.93
N ALA A 131 -2.36 -13.82 9.81
CA ALA A 131 -1.82 -15.00 10.48
C ALA A 131 -2.89 -15.70 11.33
N TYR A 132 -3.75 -14.94 12.03
CA TYR A 132 -4.91 -15.49 12.73
C TYR A 132 -5.87 -16.20 11.75
N HIS A 133 -6.14 -15.63 10.58
CA HIS A 133 -7.00 -16.28 9.58
C HIS A 133 -6.48 -17.67 9.16
N PHE A 134 -5.17 -17.82 8.94
CA PHE A 134 -4.58 -19.09 8.52
C PHE A 134 -4.35 -20.10 9.64
N THR A 135 -4.13 -19.64 10.88
CA THR A 135 -3.68 -20.50 11.99
C THR A 135 -4.74 -20.72 13.07
N GLY A 136 -5.69 -19.78 13.21
CA GLY A 136 -6.59 -19.73 14.36
C GLY A 136 -5.91 -19.41 15.70
N ASP A 137 -4.64 -18.98 15.71
CA ASP A 137 -3.93 -18.69 16.96
C ASP A 137 -4.43 -17.37 17.59
N LYS A 138 -5.23 -17.49 18.65
CA LYS A 138 -5.80 -16.36 19.37
C LYS A 138 -4.78 -15.36 19.91
N ARG A 139 -3.49 -15.72 20.07
CA ARG A 139 -2.45 -14.80 20.54
C ARG A 139 -2.29 -13.60 19.62
N TYR A 140 -2.44 -13.80 18.30
CA TYR A 140 -2.45 -12.71 17.33
C TYR A 140 -3.65 -11.78 17.53
N ALA A 141 -4.84 -12.34 17.76
CA ALA A 141 -6.05 -11.55 17.99
C ALA A 141 -5.96 -10.71 19.27
N ASP A 142 -5.49 -11.30 20.38
CA ASP A 142 -5.27 -10.60 21.64
C ASP A 142 -4.30 -9.42 21.45
N LYS A 143 -3.18 -9.67 20.74
CA LYS A 143 -2.18 -8.64 20.47
C LYS A 143 -2.73 -7.51 19.60
N CYS A 144 -3.48 -7.83 18.54
CA CYS A 144 -4.12 -6.81 17.71
C CYS A 144 -5.10 -5.95 18.53
N ALA A 145 -5.94 -6.57 19.36
CA ALA A 145 -6.87 -5.84 20.22
C ALA A 145 -6.13 -4.86 21.16
N MET A 146 -5.01 -5.29 21.75
CA MET A 146 -4.13 -4.44 22.56
C MET A 146 -3.58 -3.27 21.75
N ARG A 147 -3.01 -3.50 20.56
CA ARG A 147 -2.44 -2.43 19.70
C ARG A 147 -3.46 -1.39 19.27
N LEU A 148 -4.67 -1.83 18.95
CA LEU A 148 -5.74 -0.93 18.53
C LEU A 148 -6.26 -0.09 19.70
N LYS A 149 -6.30 -0.65 20.91
CA LYS A 149 -6.61 0.11 22.12
C LYS A 149 -5.53 1.15 22.42
N GLU A 150 -4.26 0.74 22.43
CA GLU A 150 -3.12 1.64 22.67
C GLU A 150 -3.16 2.86 21.74
N TRP A 151 -3.37 2.65 20.44
CA TRP A 151 -3.32 3.72 19.47
C TRP A 151 -4.57 4.61 19.46
N PHE A 152 -5.77 4.06 19.63
CA PHE A 152 -7.02 4.79 19.35
C PHE A 152 -7.87 5.10 20.57
N LEU A 153 -7.78 4.32 21.64
CA LEU A 153 -8.84 4.29 22.67
C LEU A 153 -8.34 4.49 24.10
N ASP A 154 -7.17 3.98 24.44
CA ASP A 154 -6.65 4.04 25.82
C ASP A 154 -6.32 5.49 26.20
N GLU A 155 -6.87 5.97 27.31
CA GLU A 155 -6.80 7.38 27.73
C GLU A 155 -5.36 7.91 27.82
N ALA A 156 -4.41 7.07 28.22
CA ALA A 156 -3.00 7.45 28.36
C ALA A 156 -2.24 7.56 27.02
N THR A 157 -2.77 6.99 25.93
CA THR A 157 -1.99 6.75 24.71
C THR A 157 -2.72 7.07 23.41
N TYR A 158 -4.02 7.34 23.43
CA TYR A 158 -4.81 7.50 22.22
C TYR A 158 -4.32 8.65 21.33
N MET A 159 -4.54 8.53 20.03
CA MET A 159 -4.39 9.60 19.05
C MET A 159 -5.70 10.38 18.93
N ASN A 160 -5.65 11.72 18.94
CA ASN A 160 -6.81 12.54 18.59
C ASN A 160 -7.28 12.25 17.15
N PRO A 161 -8.60 12.26 16.85
CA PRO A 161 -9.15 11.89 15.54
C PRO A 161 -8.99 13.00 14.49
N ASN A 162 -7.75 13.45 14.27
CA ASN A 162 -7.36 14.44 13.28
C ASN A 162 -5.87 14.27 12.91
N ILE A 163 -5.43 14.90 11.83
CA ILE A 163 -4.00 14.97 11.47
C ILE A 163 -3.54 16.42 11.25
N ASN A 164 -4.00 17.33 12.12
CA ASN A 164 -3.74 18.76 12.02
C ASN A 164 -2.25 19.12 11.94
N TYR A 165 -1.37 18.24 12.45
CA TYR A 165 0.08 18.45 12.51
C TYR A 165 0.87 17.39 11.74
N GLY A 166 0.23 16.68 10.81
CA GLY A 166 0.94 15.84 9.85
C GLY A 166 1.80 16.65 8.89
N SER A 167 3.00 16.16 8.55
CA SER A 167 3.97 16.82 7.68
C SER A 167 4.24 18.29 8.09
N LEU A 168 4.35 18.55 9.39
CA LEU A 168 4.63 19.87 9.93
C LEU A 168 5.95 20.42 9.40
N GLN A 169 5.90 21.67 8.94
CA GLN A 169 7.07 22.47 8.62
C GLN A 169 7.35 23.35 9.84
N LYS A 170 8.50 23.18 10.50
CA LYS A 170 8.78 23.93 11.74
C LYS A 170 8.69 25.44 11.49
N GLY A 171 8.05 26.14 12.43
CA GLY A 171 7.68 27.56 12.30
C GLY A 171 6.25 27.80 11.79
N GLN A 172 5.51 26.74 11.42
CA GLN A 172 4.09 26.82 11.06
C GLN A 172 3.18 26.46 12.24
N LYS A 173 1.96 27.03 12.24
CA LYS A 173 0.93 26.75 13.27
C LYS A 173 0.17 25.44 13.04
N LEU A 174 0.11 24.99 11.79
CA LEU A 174 -0.52 23.75 11.36
C LEU A 174 0.45 22.95 10.51
N GLY A 175 0.17 21.66 10.37
CA GLY A 175 0.81 20.77 9.42
C GLY A 175 0.58 21.18 7.96
N ALA A 176 1.00 20.31 7.05
CA ALA A 176 0.76 20.48 5.62
C ALA A 176 -0.35 19.56 5.14
N ARG A 177 -1.06 19.94 4.06
CA ARG A 177 -2.07 19.08 3.41
C ARG A 177 -1.54 17.67 3.13
N THR A 178 -0.26 17.56 2.75
CA THR A 178 0.40 16.30 2.42
C THR A 178 0.51 15.33 3.59
N GLY A 179 0.39 15.82 4.83
CA GLY A 179 0.38 14.98 6.03
C GLY A 179 -0.84 14.09 6.14
N VAL A 180 -1.94 14.42 5.45
CA VAL A 180 -3.12 13.56 5.36
C VAL A 180 -2.79 12.21 4.72
N LEU A 181 -1.80 12.18 3.83
CA LEU A 181 -1.33 10.94 3.23
C LEU A 181 -0.79 9.96 4.28
N ASP A 182 -0.30 10.38 5.45
CA ASP A 182 0.29 9.47 6.45
C ASP A 182 -0.66 8.31 6.86
N MET A 183 -1.98 8.51 6.74
CA MET A 183 -3.03 7.54 7.06
C MET A 183 -3.48 6.66 5.88
N PHE A 184 -2.85 6.76 4.69
CA PHE A 184 -3.37 6.15 3.46
C PHE A 184 -3.56 4.62 3.49
N THR A 185 -2.85 3.90 4.36
CA THR A 185 -3.00 2.43 4.51
C THR A 185 -3.91 2.01 5.65
N ILE A 186 -4.65 2.92 6.26
CA ILE A 186 -5.47 2.58 7.44
C ILE A 186 -6.51 1.48 7.14
N PHE A 187 -6.93 1.36 5.88
CA PHE A 187 -7.84 0.29 5.43
C PHE A 187 -7.35 -1.12 5.78
N ARG A 188 -6.03 -1.34 5.86
CA ARG A 188 -5.43 -2.63 6.25
C ARG A 188 -5.81 -3.07 7.66
N VAL A 189 -6.11 -2.13 8.55
CA VAL A 189 -6.65 -2.45 9.88
C VAL A 189 -8.06 -3.04 9.74
N PHE A 190 -8.88 -2.49 8.86
CA PHE A 190 -10.26 -2.95 8.66
C PHE A 190 -10.30 -4.34 8.02
N ASP A 191 -9.36 -4.63 7.11
CA ASP A 191 -9.18 -5.98 6.55
C ASP A 191 -8.87 -7.00 7.66
N ALA A 192 -7.94 -6.68 8.56
CA ALA A 192 -7.62 -7.55 9.69
C ALA A 192 -8.83 -7.76 10.62
N LEU A 193 -9.58 -6.69 10.91
CA LEU A 193 -10.75 -6.76 11.78
C LEU A 193 -11.83 -7.72 11.26
N HIS A 194 -11.91 -7.97 9.95
CA HIS A 194 -12.82 -8.95 9.38
C HIS A 194 -12.59 -10.37 9.92
N TYR A 195 -11.33 -10.77 10.05
CA TYR A 195 -10.94 -12.08 10.58
C TYR A 195 -10.95 -12.08 12.10
N LEU A 196 -10.33 -11.07 12.69
CA LEU A 196 -10.10 -11.01 14.14
C LEU A 196 -11.40 -11.01 14.96
N LYS A 197 -12.48 -10.39 14.45
CA LYS A 197 -13.78 -10.36 15.15
C LYS A 197 -14.45 -11.73 15.28
N GLN A 198 -13.95 -12.74 14.56
CA GLN A 198 -14.46 -14.12 14.66
C GLN A 198 -13.90 -14.85 15.89
N GLU A 199 -12.83 -14.35 16.50
CA GLU A 199 -12.27 -14.92 17.74
C GLU A 199 -13.29 -14.80 18.88
N PRO A 200 -13.67 -15.91 19.55
CA PRO A 200 -14.65 -15.89 20.64
C PRO A 200 -14.32 -14.91 21.78
N THR A 201 -13.03 -14.67 22.06
CA THR A 201 -12.60 -13.74 23.10
C THR A 201 -12.39 -12.29 22.62
N TRP A 202 -12.73 -11.97 21.37
CA TRP A 202 -12.58 -10.62 20.83
C TRP A 202 -13.41 -9.59 21.64
N PRO A 203 -12.83 -8.43 22.04
CA PRO A 203 -13.57 -7.43 22.81
C PRO A 203 -14.72 -6.84 21.98
N LYS A 204 -15.96 -7.04 22.45
CA LYS A 204 -17.18 -6.65 21.72
C LYS A 204 -17.35 -5.14 21.55
N ASP A 205 -16.75 -4.35 22.44
CA ASP A 205 -16.79 -2.89 22.45
C ASP A 205 -15.73 -2.25 21.54
N LEU A 206 -14.67 -2.98 21.17
CA LEU A 206 -13.54 -2.45 20.41
C LEU A 206 -13.96 -1.91 19.03
N ILE A 207 -14.74 -2.68 18.26
CA ILE A 207 -15.20 -2.22 16.93
C ILE A 207 -16.12 -0.98 17.05
N PRO A 208 -17.18 -0.98 17.88
CA PRO A 208 -17.99 0.22 18.09
C PRO A 208 -17.18 1.46 18.50
N ASN A 209 -16.20 1.30 19.39
CA ASN A 209 -15.35 2.40 19.84
C ASN A 209 -14.43 2.92 18.74
N LEU A 210 -13.86 2.03 17.92
CA LEU A 210 -13.09 2.42 16.73
C LEU A 210 -13.98 3.12 15.70
N GLN A 211 -15.19 2.63 15.45
CA GLN A 211 -16.14 3.29 14.55
C GLN A 211 -16.50 4.70 15.05
N ALA A 212 -16.65 4.89 16.37
CA ALA A 212 -16.85 6.22 16.95
C ALA A 212 -15.63 7.14 16.73
N TRP A 213 -14.40 6.62 16.85
CA TRP A 213 -13.18 7.37 16.53
C TRP A 213 -13.12 7.78 15.05
N PHE A 214 -13.35 6.82 14.14
CA PHE A 214 -13.31 7.07 12.70
C PHE A 214 -14.46 7.96 12.21
N THR A 215 -15.61 7.94 12.88
CA THR A 215 -16.70 8.91 12.62
C THR A 215 -16.23 10.34 12.90
N ARG A 216 -15.50 10.57 14.00
CA ARG A 216 -14.90 11.89 14.29
C ARG A 216 -13.81 12.26 13.29
N TYR A 217 -13.00 11.28 12.86
CA TYR A 217 -11.96 11.50 11.85
C TYR A 217 -12.53 11.85 10.47
N ILE A 218 -13.62 11.20 10.04
CA ILE A 218 -14.35 11.57 8.82
C ILE A 218 -14.86 13.00 8.91
N LYS A 219 -15.49 13.39 10.04
CA LYS A 219 -15.92 14.78 10.23
C LYS A 219 -14.74 15.74 10.06
N TRP A 220 -13.55 15.39 10.57
CA TRP A 220 -12.34 16.16 10.34
C TRP A 220 -11.93 16.20 8.86
N LEU A 221 -11.92 15.06 8.15
CA LEU A 221 -11.63 15.00 6.70
C LEU A 221 -12.59 15.86 5.86
N GLU A 222 -13.86 15.94 6.25
CA GLU A 222 -14.90 16.72 5.57
C GLU A 222 -14.81 18.23 5.85
N THR A 223 -14.30 18.64 7.02
CA THR A 223 -14.38 20.03 7.50
C THR A 223 -13.04 20.76 7.44
N SER A 224 -11.93 20.04 7.66
CA SER A 224 -10.58 20.58 7.74
C SER A 224 -10.11 21.21 6.43
N VAL A 225 -9.46 22.38 6.53
CA VAL A 225 -8.85 23.04 5.37
C VAL A 225 -7.72 22.17 4.79
N LEU A 226 -6.94 21.48 5.64
CA LEU A 226 -5.86 20.60 5.20
C LEU A 226 -6.40 19.42 4.38
N ALA A 227 -7.44 18.76 4.88
CA ALA A 227 -8.06 17.62 4.20
C ALA A 227 -8.77 18.02 2.90
N LYS A 228 -9.51 19.15 2.90
CA LYS A 228 -10.13 19.69 1.68
C LYS A 228 -9.11 20.03 0.60
N GLN A 229 -7.96 20.58 0.99
CA GLN A 229 -6.87 20.80 0.06
C GLN A 229 -6.31 19.48 -0.44
N GLU A 230 -6.06 18.51 0.46
CA GLU A 230 -5.52 17.21 0.08
C GLU A 230 -6.40 16.48 -0.95
N ARG A 231 -7.71 16.44 -0.70
CA ARG A 231 -8.71 15.84 -1.60
C ARG A 231 -8.68 16.42 -3.02
N ARG A 232 -8.28 17.69 -3.18
CA ARG A 232 -8.13 18.37 -4.48
C ARG A 232 -6.75 18.16 -5.12
N GLY A 233 -5.93 17.25 -4.59
CA GLY A 233 -4.67 16.86 -5.23
C GLY A 233 -4.92 16.24 -6.60
N ASN A 234 -4.14 16.66 -7.60
CA ASN A 234 -4.20 16.13 -8.96
C ASN A 234 -3.12 15.06 -9.22
N ASN A 235 -2.58 14.49 -8.15
CA ASN A 235 -1.55 13.46 -8.15
C ASN A 235 -1.91 12.38 -7.13
N ASN A 236 -0.98 11.47 -6.83
CA ASN A 236 -1.09 10.35 -5.89
C ASN A 236 -1.71 10.75 -4.55
N HIS A 237 -1.49 11.96 -4.05
CA HIS A 237 -2.12 12.41 -2.81
C HIS A 237 -3.65 12.45 -2.90
N GLY A 238 -4.20 12.93 -4.02
CA GLY A 238 -5.65 12.93 -4.24
C GLY A 238 -6.21 11.52 -4.40
N THR A 239 -5.50 10.65 -5.11
CA THR A 239 -5.92 9.26 -5.32
C THR A 239 -5.91 8.47 -4.01
N TYR A 240 -4.84 8.60 -3.21
CA TYR A 240 -4.77 7.95 -1.90
C TYR A 240 -5.70 8.58 -0.86
N PHE A 241 -6.08 9.85 -1.00
CA PHE A 241 -7.15 10.43 -0.20
C PHE A 241 -8.46 9.66 -0.42
N ASP A 242 -8.81 9.40 -1.68
CA ASP A 242 -10.02 8.63 -2.02
C ASP A 242 -9.89 7.17 -1.54
N VAL A 243 -8.69 6.58 -1.63
CA VAL A 243 -8.44 5.23 -1.09
C VAL A 243 -8.72 5.21 0.42
N GLN A 244 -8.14 6.14 1.16
CA GLN A 244 -8.34 6.22 2.60
C GLN A 244 -9.83 6.37 2.96
N ILE A 245 -10.54 7.31 2.32
CA ILE A 245 -11.91 7.62 2.74
C ILE A 245 -12.90 6.50 2.40
N ILE A 246 -12.74 5.83 1.25
CA ILE A 246 -13.57 4.66 0.88
C ILE A 246 -13.38 3.55 1.92
N GLY A 247 -12.13 3.21 2.27
CA GLY A 247 -11.86 2.19 3.28
C GLY A 247 -12.53 2.50 4.63
N ILE A 248 -12.49 3.76 5.06
CA ILE A 248 -13.16 4.19 6.29
C ILE A 248 -14.69 4.12 6.15
N TYR A 249 -15.26 4.58 5.04
CA TYR A 249 -16.70 4.50 4.81
C TYR A 249 -17.21 3.06 4.83
N LEU A 250 -16.52 2.13 4.18
CA LEU A 250 -16.87 0.71 4.21
C LEU A 250 -16.81 0.16 5.65
N PHE A 251 -15.79 0.50 6.43
CA PHE A 251 -15.70 0.12 7.85
C PHE A 251 -16.84 0.68 8.71
N LEU A 252 -17.32 1.88 8.40
CA LEU A 252 -18.47 2.51 9.06
C LEU A 252 -19.82 2.03 8.54
N GLY A 253 -19.87 1.15 7.53
CA GLY A 253 -21.10 0.73 6.86
C GLY A 253 -21.75 1.79 5.97
N ARG A 254 -21.01 2.86 5.63
CA ARG A 254 -21.43 3.97 4.77
C ARG A 254 -21.21 3.65 3.29
N VAL A 255 -21.88 2.59 2.79
CA VAL A 255 -21.64 2.05 1.44
C VAL A 255 -21.98 3.05 0.33
N ASP A 256 -23.05 3.82 0.48
CA ASP A 256 -23.45 4.81 -0.54
C ASP A 256 -22.42 5.95 -0.64
N ASP A 257 -21.92 6.47 0.49
CA ASP A 257 -20.84 7.45 0.48
C ASP A 257 -19.56 6.92 -0.16
N ALA A 258 -19.23 5.63 0.05
CA ALA A 258 -18.11 4.98 -0.60
C ALA A 258 -18.30 4.89 -2.12
N ARG A 259 -19.52 4.55 -2.57
CA ARG A 259 -19.87 4.50 -4.00
C ARG A 259 -19.76 5.88 -4.64
N ASP A 260 -20.28 6.92 -4.00
CA ASP A 260 -20.20 8.30 -4.51
C ASP A 260 -18.74 8.74 -4.71
N VAL A 261 -17.85 8.37 -3.80
CA VAL A 261 -16.41 8.65 -3.96
C VAL A 261 -15.84 7.88 -5.15
N ALA A 262 -16.13 6.58 -5.28
CA ALA A 262 -15.66 5.76 -6.40
C ALA A 262 -16.15 6.28 -7.77
N GLU A 263 -17.42 6.65 -7.89
CA GLU A 263 -17.98 7.26 -9.10
C GLU A 263 -17.29 8.58 -9.43
N SER A 264 -17.08 9.43 -8.42
CA SER A 264 -16.37 10.71 -8.61
C SER A 264 -14.89 10.53 -8.99
N ALA A 265 -14.28 9.40 -8.61
CA ALA A 265 -12.88 9.12 -8.89
C ALA A 265 -12.63 8.79 -10.38
N LEU A 266 -13.65 8.35 -11.13
CA LEU A 266 -13.55 8.17 -12.58
C LEU A 266 -13.08 9.46 -13.26
N THR A 267 -13.70 10.60 -12.90
CA THR A 267 -13.36 11.90 -13.49
C THR A 267 -12.23 12.59 -12.73
N ASN A 268 -12.29 12.62 -11.40
CA ASN A 268 -11.34 13.39 -10.58
C ASN A 268 -9.96 12.72 -10.44
N ARG A 269 -9.84 11.43 -10.77
CA ARG A 269 -8.57 10.67 -10.70
C ARG A 269 -8.18 10.13 -12.07
N ILE A 270 -8.99 9.29 -12.71
CA ILE A 270 -8.59 8.66 -13.97
C ILE A 270 -8.52 9.71 -15.09
N ASP A 271 -9.61 10.45 -15.33
CA ASP A 271 -9.61 11.46 -16.40
C ASP A 271 -8.65 12.62 -16.11
N LEU A 272 -8.54 13.04 -14.84
CA LEU A 272 -7.70 14.20 -14.51
C LEU A 272 -6.20 13.88 -14.51
N GLN A 273 -5.80 12.69 -14.05
CA GLN A 273 -4.38 12.41 -13.77
C GLN A 273 -3.69 11.55 -14.83
N ILE A 274 -4.45 10.86 -15.69
CA ILE A 274 -3.90 10.08 -16.80
C ILE A 274 -4.15 10.83 -18.10
N THR A 275 -3.18 10.83 -19.03
CA THR A 275 -3.37 11.37 -20.38
C THR A 275 -4.00 10.34 -21.32
N GLY A 276 -4.46 10.77 -22.50
CA GLY A 276 -4.92 9.85 -23.55
C GLY A 276 -3.86 8.84 -24.02
N LYS A 277 -2.58 9.04 -23.67
CA LYS A 277 -1.46 8.13 -23.95
C LYS A 277 -1.07 7.24 -22.77
N GLY A 278 -1.67 7.43 -21.59
CA GLY A 278 -1.34 6.69 -20.37
C GLY A 278 -0.29 7.35 -19.47
N GLU A 279 0.22 8.53 -19.84
CA GLU A 279 1.16 9.26 -18.99
C GLU A 279 0.46 9.75 -17.72
N GLN A 280 1.22 9.91 -16.64
CA GLN A 280 0.78 10.51 -15.38
C GLN A 280 1.57 11.81 -15.13
N PRO A 281 1.17 12.97 -15.70
CA PRO A 281 2.04 14.14 -15.83
C PRO A 281 2.63 14.63 -14.50
N GLU A 282 1.80 14.76 -13.47
CA GLU A 282 2.22 15.23 -12.14
C GLU A 282 3.23 14.30 -11.45
N GLU A 283 3.20 13.00 -11.79
CA GLU A 283 4.17 12.03 -11.28
C GLU A 283 5.46 12.04 -12.10
N LEU A 284 5.37 12.31 -13.40
CA LEU A 284 6.52 12.45 -14.29
C LEU A 284 7.36 13.70 -13.97
N GLU A 285 6.79 14.73 -13.37
CA GLU A 285 7.53 15.91 -12.91
C GLU A 285 8.44 15.65 -11.70
N ARG A 286 8.31 14.48 -11.05
CA ARG A 286 9.03 14.17 -9.81
C ARG A 286 10.44 13.68 -10.12
N LYS A 287 11.41 14.04 -9.27
CA LYS A 287 12.79 13.52 -9.35
C LYS A 287 12.88 11.99 -9.29
N THR A 288 11.90 11.34 -8.66
CA THR A 288 11.74 9.87 -8.60
C THR A 288 10.46 9.45 -9.33
N SER A 289 10.35 9.87 -10.58
CA SER A 289 9.13 9.79 -11.40
C SER A 289 8.59 8.38 -11.59
N TRP A 290 9.48 7.38 -11.74
CA TRP A 290 9.09 5.97 -11.81
C TRP A 290 8.30 5.54 -10.57
N TYR A 291 8.88 5.74 -9.39
CA TYR A 291 8.25 5.37 -8.13
C TYR A 291 6.87 6.01 -7.97
N TYR A 292 6.75 7.32 -8.24
CA TYR A 292 5.47 8.01 -8.08
C TYR A 292 4.42 7.56 -9.11
N SER A 293 4.84 7.23 -10.33
CA SER A 293 3.93 6.69 -11.36
C SER A 293 3.40 5.30 -10.97
N VAL A 294 4.25 4.42 -10.44
CA VAL A 294 3.82 3.12 -9.89
C VAL A 294 2.93 3.32 -8.66
N PHE A 295 3.33 4.19 -7.74
CA PHE A 295 2.63 4.45 -6.48
C PHE A 295 1.20 4.97 -6.70
N ASN A 296 1.00 5.89 -7.65
CA ASN A 296 -0.32 6.38 -8.02
C ASN A 296 -1.13 5.31 -8.77
N LEU A 297 -0.49 4.55 -9.66
CA LEU A 297 -1.14 3.44 -10.37
C LEU A 297 -1.69 2.40 -9.37
N GLN A 298 -0.92 2.06 -8.34
CA GLN A 298 -1.37 1.17 -7.28
C GLN A 298 -2.62 1.70 -6.55
N ALA A 299 -2.66 3.00 -6.27
CA ALA A 299 -3.84 3.64 -5.68
C ALA A 299 -5.08 3.55 -6.59
N MET A 300 -4.92 3.83 -7.89
CA MET A 300 -6.01 3.73 -8.86
C MET A 300 -6.52 2.30 -9.01
N MET A 301 -5.62 1.32 -9.02
CA MET A 301 -5.97 -0.10 -9.05
C MET A 301 -6.68 -0.53 -7.75
N THR A 302 -6.36 0.09 -6.60
CA THR A 302 -7.04 -0.18 -5.33
C THR A 302 -8.46 0.37 -5.38
N LEU A 303 -8.63 1.60 -5.88
CA LEU A 303 -9.95 2.18 -6.10
C LEU A 303 -10.78 1.31 -7.04
N ALA A 304 -10.20 0.84 -8.14
CA ALA A 304 -10.91 0.01 -9.11
C ALA A 304 -11.37 -1.33 -8.53
N ARG A 305 -10.53 -1.96 -7.70
CA ARG A 305 -10.93 -3.16 -6.97
C ARG A 305 -12.12 -2.90 -6.06
N TRP A 306 -12.12 -1.82 -5.27
CA TRP A 306 -13.31 -1.47 -4.47
C TRP A 306 -14.51 -1.06 -5.32
N GLY A 307 -14.25 -0.46 -6.49
CA GLY A 307 -15.26 -0.22 -7.51
C GLY A 307 -16.06 -1.48 -7.85
N ASP A 308 -15.40 -2.63 -8.00
CA ASP A 308 -16.08 -3.91 -8.24
C ASP A 308 -17.12 -4.25 -7.15
N ASP A 309 -16.77 -4.03 -5.87
CA ASP A 309 -17.68 -4.29 -4.73
C ASP A 309 -18.77 -3.21 -4.59
N LEU A 310 -18.50 -2.00 -5.09
CA LEU A 310 -19.41 -0.85 -5.05
C LEU A 310 -20.32 -0.75 -6.27
N GLY A 311 -20.09 -1.57 -7.30
CA GLY A 311 -20.82 -1.54 -8.57
C GLY A 311 -20.34 -0.47 -9.56
N VAL A 312 -19.10 0.01 -9.42
CA VAL A 312 -18.47 1.03 -10.27
C VAL A 312 -17.30 0.40 -11.04
N ASP A 313 -17.49 0.17 -12.34
CA ASP A 313 -16.44 -0.41 -13.20
C ASP A 313 -15.38 0.64 -13.58
N MET A 314 -14.39 0.80 -12.70
CA MET A 314 -13.26 1.70 -12.95
C MET A 314 -12.18 1.07 -13.81
N TRP A 315 -12.09 -0.27 -13.86
CA TRP A 315 -11.12 -1.00 -14.66
C TRP A 315 -11.29 -0.71 -16.16
N HIS A 316 -12.54 -0.69 -16.62
CA HIS A 316 -12.87 -0.49 -18.03
C HIS A 316 -13.30 0.94 -18.37
N HIS A 317 -13.26 1.87 -17.41
CA HIS A 317 -13.56 3.27 -17.64
C HIS A 317 -12.66 3.85 -18.73
N LYS A 318 -13.25 4.67 -19.61
CA LYS A 318 -12.56 5.40 -20.66
C LYS A 318 -12.96 6.86 -20.60
N GLY A 319 -12.01 7.70 -20.21
CA GLY A 319 -12.19 9.14 -20.19
C GLY A 319 -12.41 9.73 -21.59
N PRO A 320 -12.82 11.01 -21.69
CA PRO A 320 -13.12 11.68 -22.96
C PRO A 320 -11.97 11.69 -23.98
N GLN A 321 -10.71 11.64 -23.51
CA GLN A 321 -9.51 11.57 -24.36
C GLN A 321 -8.95 10.14 -24.44
N GLY A 322 -9.74 9.15 -24.02
CA GLY A 322 -9.39 7.74 -23.95
C GLY A 322 -8.53 7.36 -22.75
N GLN A 323 -8.57 8.13 -21.66
CA GLN A 323 -7.76 7.91 -20.45
C GLN A 323 -8.27 6.66 -19.72
N SER A 324 -7.38 5.83 -19.21
CA SER A 324 -7.77 4.60 -18.50
C SER A 324 -6.60 4.05 -17.68
N ILE A 325 -6.91 3.27 -16.63
CA ILE A 325 -5.92 2.54 -15.84
C ILE A 325 -5.10 1.62 -16.74
N LYS A 326 -5.74 0.91 -17.69
CA LYS A 326 -5.05 0.06 -18.67
C LYS A 326 -4.00 0.82 -19.47
N LYS A 327 -4.29 2.04 -19.92
CA LYS A 327 -3.31 2.86 -20.63
C LYS A 327 -2.14 3.29 -19.75
N ALA A 328 -2.38 3.58 -18.48
CA ALA A 328 -1.30 3.91 -17.54
C ALA A 328 -0.34 2.73 -17.33
N ILE A 329 -0.87 1.51 -17.25
CA ILE A 329 -0.07 0.28 -17.26
C ILE A 329 0.69 0.16 -18.60
N ASP A 330 -0.03 0.25 -19.73
CA ASP A 330 0.58 0.07 -21.06
C ASP A 330 1.69 1.09 -21.36
N PHE A 331 1.57 2.32 -20.86
CA PHE A 331 2.59 3.35 -20.99
C PHE A 331 3.91 2.96 -20.29
N MET A 332 3.84 2.39 -19.09
CA MET A 332 5.02 2.06 -18.28
C MET A 332 5.72 0.78 -18.74
N LEU A 333 4.97 -0.15 -19.34
CA LEU A 333 5.42 -1.49 -19.73
C LEU A 333 6.72 -1.53 -20.57
N PRO A 334 6.86 -0.80 -21.70
CA PRO A 334 8.07 -0.89 -22.52
C PRO A 334 9.34 -0.44 -21.78
N TYR A 335 9.22 0.47 -20.81
CA TYR A 335 10.33 0.92 -19.99
C TYR A 335 10.69 -0.11 -18.92
N ALA A 336 9.69 -0.78 -18.32
CA ALA A 336 9.91 -1.87 -17.38
C ALA A 336 10.75 -2.98 -18.01
N LEU A 337 10.37 -3.41 -19.22
CA LEU A 337 11.03 -4.50 -19.96
C LEU A 337 12.47 -4.20 -20.37
N LYS A 338 12.89 -2.93 -20.32
CA LYS A 338 14.25 -2.48 -20.64
C LYS A 338 14.98 -1.91 -19.42
N GLY A 339 14.57 -2.27 -18.20
CA GLY A 339 15.25 -1.81 -16.98
C GLY A 339 15.22 -0.28 -16.80
N GLY A 340 14.21 0.40 -17.37
CA GLY A 340 14.06 1.85 -17.35
C GLY A 340 14.68 2.59 -18.54
N GLU A 341 15.33 1.89 -19.47
CA GLU A 341 15.90 2.52 -20.67
C GLU A 341 14.81 3.24 -21.49
N GLY A 342 15.09 4.48 -21.89
CA GLY A 342 14.19 5.30 -22.69
C GLY A 342 13.11 6.04 -21.89
N TRP A 343 13.09 5.95 -20.55
CA TRP A 343 12.16 6.71 -19.71
C TRP A 343 12.22 8.22 -20.05
N PRO A 344 11.07 8.88 -20.28
CA PRO A 344 11.05 10.17 -20.97
C PRO A 344 11.49 11.38 -20.13
N VAL A 345 11.70 11.19 -18.83
CA VAL A 345 11.97 12.27 -17.86
C VAL A 345 13.05 11.86 -16.85
N PRO A 346 13.64 12.79 -16.09
CA PRO A 346 14.63 12.45 -15.07
C PRO A 346 14.09 11.49 -13.98
N ASN A 347 14.93 10.54 -13.56
CA ASN A 347 14.65 9.63 -12.45
C ASN A 347 15.95 9.28 -11.67
N ILE A 348 16.05 9.67 -10.40
CA ILE A 348 17.32 9.65 -9.64
C ILE A 348 17.51 8.45 -8.69
N LYS A 349 16.55 7.51 -8.62
CA LYS A 349 16.59 6.35 -7.70
C LYS A 349 16.40 5.00 -8.40
N GLY A 350 16.70 4.94 -9.69
CA GLY A 350 16.54 3.71 -10.48
C GLY A 350 15.07 3.29 -10.64
N PHE A 351 14.89 2.07 -11.14
CA PHE A 351 13.60 1.55 -11.59
C PHE A 351 13.28 0.23 -10.87
N PRO A 352 12.94 0.26 -9.57
CA PRO A 352 12.52 -0.95 -8.88
C PRO A 352 11.24 -1.50 -9.53
N MET A 353 11.30 -2.75 -9.99
CA MET A 353 10.22 -3.38 -10.75
C MET A 353 9.21 -4.13 -9.87
N GLY A 354 9.55 -4.43 -8.61
CA GLY A 354 8.72 -5.27 -7.73
C GLY A 354 7.27 -4.81 -7.60
N ASP A 355 7.02 -3.52 -7.35
CA ASP A 355 5.65 -3.01 -7.23
C ASP A 355 4.92 -2.91 -8.58
N TYR A 356 5.65 -2.71 -9.67
CA TYR A 356 5.06 -2.69 -11.01
C TYR A 356 4.72 -4.10 -11.51
N LEU A 357 5.52 -5.12 -11.15
CA LEU A 357 5.23 -6.53 -11.43
C LEU A 357 3.85 -6.93 -10.87
N LYS A 358 3.53 -6.50 -9.65
CA LYS A 358 2.22 -6.72 -9.03
C LYS A 358 1.09 -6.07 -9.83
N CYS A 359 1.31 -4.85 -10.32
CA CYS A 359 0.34 -4.20 -11.21
C CYS A 359 0.13 -5.02 -12.49
N LEU A 360 1.18 -5.62 -13.07
CA LEU A 360 1.07 -6.49 -14.25
C LEU A 360 0.30 -7.79 -13.94
N GLN A 361 0.56 -8.43 -12.80
CA GLN A 361 -0.14 -9.63 -12.37
C GLN A 361 -1.65 -9.38 -12.21
N ILE A 362 -2.03 -8.25 -11.58
CA ILE A 362 -3.44 -7.85 -11.51
C ILE A 362 -3.98 -7.52 -12.91
N ALA A 363 -3.23 -6.76 -13.71
CA ALA A 363 -3.65 -6.38 -15.06
C ALA A 363 -3.92 -7.60 -15.96
N TRP A 364 -3.11 -8.65 -15.86
CA TRP A 364 -3.35 -9.90 -16.58
C TRP A 364 -4.66 -10.56 -16.14
N ASN A 365 -4.93 -10.65 -14.83
CA ASN A 365 -6.18 -11.20 -14.31
C ASN A 365 -7.42 -10.40 -14.74
N ILE A 366 -7.32 -9.07 -14.81
CA ILE A 366 -8.43 -8.21 -15.19
C ILE A 366 -8.65 -8.17 -16.70
N TYR A 367 -7.58 -8.03 -17.50
CA TYR A 367 -7.67 -7.75 -18.94
C TYR A 367 -7.37 -8.96 -19.84
N GLY A 368 -6.73 -10.01 -19.33
CA GLY A 368 -6.36 -11.20 -20.11
C GLY A 368 -5.38 -10.96 -21.26
N ASP A 369 -4.70 -9.83 -21.29
CA ASP A 369 -3.76 -9.44 -22.36
C ASP A 369 -2.42 -10.18 -22.19
N GLU A 370 -2.08 -11.07 -23.11
CA GLU A 370 -0.90 -11.96 -23.04
C GLU A 370 0.43 -11.19 -22.92
N LYS A 371 0.49 -9.93 -23.37
CA LYS A 371 1.69 -9.10 -23.20
C LYS A 371 2.06 -8.87 -21.73
N TYR A 372 1.08 -8.90 -20.81
CA TYR A 372 1.35 -8.78 -19.38
C TYR A 372 1.92 -10.09 -18.85
N LEU A 373 1.41 -11.24 -19.30
CA LEU A 373 1.96 -12.55 -18.93
C LEU A 373 3.40 -12.69 -19.42
N ASP A 374 3.68 -12.33 -20.67
CA ASP A 374 5.03 -12.31 -21.23
C ASP A 374 5.97 -11.41 -20.41
N ALA A 375 5.48 -10.25 -19.99
CA ALA A 375 6.25 -9.32 -19.18
C ALA A 375 6.53 -9.83 -17.76
N ILE A 376 5.55 -10.46 -17.11
CA ILE A 376 5.73 -11.09 -15.79
C ILE A 376 6.79 -12.19 -15.90
N ALA A 377 6.70 -13.07 -16.90
CA ALA A 377 7.67 -14.14 -17.13
C ALA A 377 9.10 -13.63 -17.34
N GLN A 378 9.27 -12.43 -17.90
CA GLN A 378 10.58 -11.79 -18.07
C GLN A 378 11.09 -11.12 -16.79
N LEU A 379 10.23 -10.43 -16.05
CA LEU A 379 10.61 -9.58 -14.93
C LEU A 379 10.74 -10.35 -13.61
N GLU A 380 9.88 -11.34 -13.37
CA GLU A 380 9.80 -12.07 -12.10
C GLU A 380 11.11 -12.78 -11.72
N PRO A 381 11.82 -13.51 -12.61
CA PRO A 381 13.09 -14.13 -12.24
C PRO A 381 14.18 -13.12 -11.89
N GLN A 382 14.13 -11.91 -12.47
CA GLN A 382 15.08 -10.84 -12.16
C GLN A 382 14.82 -10.30 -10.76
N ILE A 383 13.55 -10.02 -10.44
CA ILE A 383 13.13 -9.55 -9.12
C ILE A 383 13.42 -10.61 -8.05
N GLN A 384 13.18 -11.88 -8.33
CA GLN A 384 13.46 -12.97 -7.40
C GLN A 384 14.96 -13.03 -7.03
N ARG A 385 15.85 -12.94 -8.03
CA ARG A 385 17.31 -12.86 -7.78
C ARG A 385 17.70 -11.64 -6.94
N GLU A 386 17.06 -10.49 -7.17
CA GLU A 386 17.29 -9.30 -6.33
C GLU A 386 16.82 -9.50 -4.89
N MET A 387 15.71 -10.23 -4.68
CA MET A 387 15.22 -10.60 -3.35
C MET A 387 16.16 -11.57 -2.64
N ASP A 388 16.62 -12.61 -3.33
CA ASP A 388 17.52 -13.63 -2.77
C ASP A 388 18.90 -13.06 -2.43
N ALA A 389 19.36 -12.07 -3.21
CA ALA A 389 20.56 -11.29 -2.91
C ALA A 389 20.39 -10.31 -1.73
N GLY A 390 19.19 -10.22 -1.13
CA GLY A 390 18.88 -9.30 -0.04
C GLY A 390 18.75 -7.83 -0.45
N ASN A 391 18.71 -7.55 -1.76
CA ASN A 391 18.60 -6.20 -2.31
C ASN A 391 17.16 -5.68 -2.28
N LEU A 392 16.18 -6.56 -2.11
CA LEU A 392 14.76 -6.23 -1.91
C LEU A 392 14.23 -6.86 -0.61
N LYS A 393 13.38 -6.13 0.11
CA LYS A 393 12.74 -6.66 1.33
C LYS A 393 11.67 -7.70 0.95
N THR A 394 11.76 -8.86 1.59
CA THR A 394 11.26 -10.17 1.16
C THR A 394 9.75 -10.40 1.19
N ILE A 395 8.93 -9.54 1.81
CA ILE A 395 7.53 -9.91 2.09
C ILE A 395 6.52 -9.26 1.12
N SER A 396 6.87 -8.11 0.54
CA SER A 396 5.96 -7.28 -0.25
C SER A 396 5.51 -7.96 -1.55
N THR A 397 6.38 -8.76 -2.18
CA THR A 397 6.17 -9.36 -3.51
C THR A 397 5.30 -10.63 -3.45
N PHE A 398 5.61 -11.55 -2.53
CA PHE A 398 5.03 -12.90 -2.48
C PHE A 398 3.55 -12.99 -2.08
N LEU A 399 3.04 -12.02 -1.32
CA LEU A 399 1.65 -12.04 -0.85
C LEU A 399 0.67 -11.41 -1.83
N CYS A 400 1.19 -10.73 -2.86
CA CYS A 400 0.36 -10.31 -3.97
C CYS A 400 -0.18 -11.53 -4.71
N ASP A 401 0.70 -12.49 -5.05
CA ASP A 401 0.37 -13.75 -5.72
C ASP A 401 -0.74 -14.52 -5.00
N ILE A 402 -0.70 -14.58 -3.67
CA ILE A 402 -1.75 -15.22 -2.86
C ILE A 402 -3.11 -14.53 -3.02
N SER A 403 -3.14 -13.20 -3.03
CA SER A 403 -4.41 -12.46 -3.12
C SER A 403 -5.05 -12.51 -4.51
N THR A 404 -4.24 -12.47 -5.56
CA THR A 404 -4.68 -12.71 -6.94
C THR A 404 -5.11 -14.17 -7.12
N LEU A 405 -4.38 -15.14 -6.59
CA LEU A 405 -4.71 -16.57 -6.73
C LEU A 405 -5.96 -17.01 -5.95
N LEU A 406 -6.22 -16.44 -4.76
CA LEU A 406 -7.37 -16.83 -3.94
C LEU A 406 -8.71 -16.26 -4.43
N GLU A 407 -8.70 -15.11 -5.12
CA GLU A 407 -9.94 -14.37 -5.40
C GLU A 407 -10.15 -13.91 -6.85
N ALA A 408 -9.19 -14.08 -7.77
CA ALA A 408 -9.37 -13.73 -9.20
C ALA A 408 -10.55 -14.45 -9.88
N ASN A 409 -11.06 -15.54 -9.29
CA ASN A 409 -12.13 -16.34 -9.88
C ASN A 409 -13.55 -16.06 -9.35
N LYS A 410 -13.77 -15.06 -8.48
CA LYS A 410 -15.12 -14.72 -8.00
C LYS A 410 -15.41 -13.22 -8.05
N ARG A 411 -15.97 -12.75 -9.18
CA ARG A 411 -16.80 -11.53 -9.16
C ARG A 411 -17.89 -11.70 -8.09
N GLY A 412 -17.91 -10.83 -7.08
CA GLY A 412 -18.91 -10.85 -6.00
C GLY A 412 -18.61 -11.75 -4.80
N GLY A 413 -17.38 -12.27 -4.65
CA GLY A 413 -16.91 -12.74 -3.33
C GLY A 413 -16.57 -11.53 -2.44
N GLN A 414 -16.75 -11.63 -1.11
CA GLN A 414 -16.40 -10.59 -0.14
C GLN A 414 -14.87 -10.40 -0.03
N GLY A 415 -14.26 -9.97 -1.13
CA GLY A 415 -12.85 -10.20 -1.39
C GLY A 415 -11.94 -9.10 -0.86
N LEU A 416 -11.76 -9.08 0.46
CA LEU A 416 -10.87 -8.14 1.16
C LEU A 416 -9.40 -8.60 1.17
N ILE A 417 -9.03 -9.67 0.45
CA ILE A 417 -7.66 -10.20 0.43
C ILE A 417 -6.74 -9.44 -0.57
N TRP A 418 -7.29 -8.73 -1.56
CA TRP A 418 -6.54 -7.96 -2.59
C TRP A 418 -5.63 -6.84 -2.06
N HIS A 419 -5.81 -6.41 -0.81
CA HIS A 419 -5.15 -5.25 -0.21
C HIS A 419 -3.63 -5.38 0.01
N TRP A 420 -3.09 -6.59 -0.14
CA TRP A 420 -1.66 -6.85 -0.05
C TRP A 420 -0.87 -6.44 -1.30
N CYS A 421 -1.45 -6.57 -2.50
CA CYS A 421 -0.76 -6.31 -3.76
C CYS A 421 -0.38 -4.84 -4.00
N LEU A 422 -1.22 -3.91 -3.50
CA LEU A 422 -1.22 -2.52 -3.98
C LEU A 422 -0.62 -1.53 -2.99
N THR A 423 -0.11 -1.96 -1.83
CA THR A 423 0.51 -1.10 -0.80
C THR A 423 1.55 -1.85 0.02
#